data_AF-A0A661UEC9-F1
#
_entry.id   AF-A0A661UEC9-F1
#
_cell.length_a   1.000
_cell.length_b   1.000
_cell.length_c   1.000
_cell.angle_alpha   90.00
_cell.angle_beta   90.00
_cell.angle_gamma   90.00
#
_symmetry.space_group_name_H-M   'P 1'
#
loop_
_entity.id
_entity.type
_entity.pdbx_description
1 polymer ?
#
loop_
_entity_poly.entity_id
_entity_poly.type
_entity_poly.pdbx_seq_one_letter_code
_entity_poly.pdbx_strand_id
1 'polypeptide(L)'
;MDFIDLIVGSEGIFGLVTACTLKLAKRPEAFLDIFFSLPGEAEALRLLAAVETARNGDLSGLSGFEYFGINARQYMKHEDRFFQGDDTVGIYIQEPLFGRDELEAAEGWLERLAEAELDIDEDAMILLDSESLQTLFMEARHSMPANALEVVQQRNAFTLMTDTVVPSEKFAEFLAFTHDLLNTKKLDYLSFGHLGDCHLHFTLLPHK
;
A
#
# COMPACT_ATOMS: atom_id res chain seq x y z
N MET A 1 -0.15 -21.21 23.57
CA MET A 1 -1.18 -21.44 22.55
C MET A 1 -2.47 -21.71 23.29
N ASP A 2 -3.35 -20.71 23.26
CA ASP A 2 -4.71 -20.78 23.79
C ASP A 2 -5.62 -21.47 22.75
N PHE A 3 -6.79 -21.97 23.16
CA PHE A 3 -7.83 -22.47 22.25
C PHE A 3 -8.30 -21.39 21.26
N ILE A 4 -8.26 -20.11 21.65
CA ILE A 4 -8.53 -19.00 20.73
C ILE A 4 -7.52 -19.02 19.58
N ASP A 5 -6.23 -19.18 19.86
CA ASP A 5 -5.16 -19.25 18.85
C ASP A 5 -5.33 -20.45 17.90
N LEU A 6 -5.95 -21.54 18.36
CA LEU A 6 -6.26 -22.70 17.52
C LEU A 6 -7.42 -22.45 16.55
N ILE A 7 -8.39 -21.61 16.94
CA ILE A 7 -9.60 -21.33 16.17
C ILE A 7 -9.40 -20.16 15.20
N VAL A 8 -8.70 -19.10 15.61
CA VAL A 8 -8.41 -17.94 14.76
C VAL A 8 -7.48 -18.37 13.62
N GLY A 9 -7.89 -18.16 12.37
CA GLY A 9 -7.15 -18.60 11.19
C GLY A 9 -7.38 -20.07 10.79
N SER A 10 -8.24 -20.81 11.49
CA SER A 10 -8.52 -22.23 11.17
C SER A 10 -9.42 -22.46 9.96
N GLU A 11 -9.99 -21.40 9.38
CA GLU A 11 -10.91 -21.47 8.23
C GLU A 11 -12.08 -22.47 8.42
N GLY A 12 -12.51 -22.70 9.66
CA GLY A 12 -13.61 -23.61 10.00
C GLY A 12 -13.23 -25.09 10.07
N ILE A 13 -11.95 -25.45 9.88
CA ILE A 13 -11.47 -26.84 9.94
C ILE A 13 -11.66 -27.43 11.34
N PHE A 14 -11.43 -26.63 12.38
CA PHE A 14 -11.44 -27.10 13.77
C PHE A 14 -12.73 -26.77 14.54
N GLY A 15 -13.67 -26.05 13.91
CA GLY A 15 -14.96 -25.73 14.54
C GLY A 15 -15.68 -24.57 13.87
N LEU A 16 -16.90 -24.31 14.35
CA LEU A 16 -17.73 -23.20 13.91
C LEU A 16 -17.76 -22.11 14.98
N VAL A 17 -17.29 -20.91 14.66
CA VAL A 17 -17.43 -19.73 15.52
C VAL A 17 -18.87 -19.23 15.46
N THR A 18 -19.57 -19.27 16.59
CA THR A 18 -20.96 -18.78 16.69
C THR A 18 -21.08 -17.40 17.34
N ALA A 19 -20.09 -17.00 18.13
CA ALA A 19 -19.99 -15.69 18.77
C ALA A 19 -18.51 -15.35 19.07
N CYS A 20 -18.20 -14.06 19.19
CA CYS A 20 -16.90 -13.58 19.63
C CYS A 20 -17.04 -12.33 20.52
N THR A 21 -16.04 -12.07 21.34
CA THR A 21 -15.89 -10.80 22.08
C THR A 21 -14.61 -10.14 21.59
N LEU A 22 -14.71 -8.92 21.06
CA LEU A 22 -13.60 -8.20 20.46
C LEU A 22 -13.24 -6.99 21.32
N LYS A 23 -11.94 -6.68 21.38
CA LYS A 23 -11.45 -5.43 21.98
C LYS A 23 -11.64 -4.29 20.97
N LEU A 24 -12.20 -3.18 21.41
CA LEU A 24 -12.29 -1.97 20.58
C LEU A 24 -11.05 -1.10 20.79
N ALA A 25 -10.47 -0.61 19.70
CA ALA A 25 -9.43 0.40 19.74
C ALA A 25 -10.01 1.78 20.11
N LYS A 26 -9.16 2.68 20.64
CA LYS A 26 -9.56 4.08 20.81
C LYS A 26 -9.77 4.69 19.41
N ARG A 27 -10.90 5.35 19.20
CA ARG A 27 -11.14 6.13 17.99
C ARG A 27 -10.25 7.39 18.02
N PRO A 28 -9.42 7.64 16.98
CA PRO A 28 -8.66 8.88 16.89
C PRO A 28 -9.58 10.08 16.64
N GLU A 29 -9.13 11.26 17.05
CA GLU A 29 -9.87 12.51 16.89
C GLU A 29 -9.85 13.01 15.43
N ALA A 30 -8.75 12.76 14.71
CA ALA A 30 -8.57 13.09 13.29
C ALA A 30 -7.61 12.08 12.62
N PHE A 31 -7.46 12.19 11.30
CA PHE A 31 -6.48 11.45 10.51
C PHE A 31 -5.70 12.43 9.63
N LEU A 32 -4.42 12.15 9.43
CA LEU A 32 -3.62 12.76 8.38
C LEU A 32 -3.53 11.76 7.22
N ASP A 33 -4.03 12.16 6.06
CA ASP A 33 -4.08 11.36 4.84
C ASP A 33 -3.23 12.01 3.75
N ILE A 34 -2.14 11.34 3.36
CA ILE A 34 -1.16 11.87 2.40
C ILE A 34 -1.02 10.91 1.23
N PHE A 35 -1.06 11.43 0.01
CA PHE A 35 -0.61 10.74 -1.18
C PHE A 35 0.54 11.49 -1.86
N PHE A 36 1.53 10.78 -2.37
CA PHE A 36 2.53 11.32 -3.31
C PHE A 36 3.04 10.22 -4.24
N SER A 37 3.58 10.62 -5.39
CA SER A 37 4.25 9.72 -6.32
C SER A 37 5.77 9.80 -6.21
N LEU A 38 6.44 8.75 -6.66
CA LEU A 38 7.88 8.59 -6.65
C LEU A 38 8.38 8.09 -8.01
N PRO A 39 9.59 8.46 -8.42
CA PRO A 39 10.21 7.98 -9.67
C PRO A 39 10.24 6.46 -9.80
N GLY A 40 10.47 5.74 -8.70
CA GLY A 40 10.53 4.28 -8.70
C GLY A 40 10.55 3.65 -7.30
N GLU A 41 10.78 2.34 -7.28
CA GLU A 41 10.72 1.54 -6.05
C GLU A 41 11.93 1.73 -5.15
N ALA A 42 13.07 2.15 -5.71
CA ALA A 42 14.26 2.43 -4.93
C ALA A 42 13.98 3.55 -3.90
N GLU A 43 13.20 4.55 -4.30
CA GLU A 43 12.74 5.66 -3.46
C GLU A 43 11.78 5.16 -2.39
N ALA A 44 10.81 4.32 -2.76
CA ALA A 44 9.85 3.73 -1.81
C ALA A 44 10.54 2.87 -0.74
N LEU A 45 11.59 2.13 -1.12
CA LEU A 45 12.40 1.34 -0.19
C LEU A 45 13.22 2.21 0.77
N ARG A 46 13.77 3.34 0.28
CA ARG A 46 14.45 4.32 1.15
C ARG A 46 13.47 4.94 2.14
N LEU A 47 12.27 5.30 1.69
CA LEU A 47 11.20 5.81 2.55
C LEU A 47 10.83 4.79 3.63
N LEU A 48 10.59 3.53 3.25
CA LEU A 48 10.28 2.47 4.21
C LEU A 48 11.35 2.37 5.30
N ALA A 49 12.64 2.33 4.91
CA ALA A 49 13.75 2.24 5.86
C ALA A 49 13.84 3.47 6.79
N ALA A 50 13.60 4.68 6.27
CA ALA A 50 13.57 5.91 7.06
C ALA A 50 12.43 5.89 8.09
N VAL A 51 11.23 5.49 7.65
CA VAL A 51 10.05 5.39 8.53
C VAL A 51 10.23 4.29 9.59
N GLU A 52 10.75 3.12 9.22
CA GLU A 52 11.09 2.06 10.18
C GLU A 52 12.10 2.56 11.22
N THR A 53 13.15 3.26 10.79
CA THR A 53 14.17 3.83 11.70
C THR A 53 13.55 4.86 12.65
N ALA A 54 12.79 5.82 12.13
CA ALA A 54 12.14 6.87 12.93
C ALA A 54 11.13 6.31 13.94
N ARG A 55 10.57 5.13 13.67
CA ARG A 55 9.58 4.47 14.53
C ARG A 55 10.14 3.28 15.31
N ASN A 56 11.45 3.08 15.35
CA ASN A 56 12.12 1.96 16.01
C ASN A 56 11.56 0.57 15.58
N GLY A 57 11.19 0.44 14.32
CA GLY A 57 10.60 -0.76 13.72
C GLY A 57 9.11 -0.96 14.02
N ASP A 58 8.45 -0.08 14.76
CA ASP A 58 7.02 -0.19 15.07
C ASP A 58 6.14 0.71 14.20
N LEU A 59 5.62 0.12 13.13
CA LEU A 59 4.71 0.78 12.19
C LEU A 59 3.24 0.69 12.57
N SER A 60 2.90 0.03 13.69
CA SER A 60 1.50 -0.18 14.13
C SER A 60 0.74 1.11 14.47
N GLY A 61 1.46 2.22 14.63
CA GLY A 61 0.86 3.53 14.81
C GLY A 61 0.33 4.17 13.52
N LEU A 62 0.59 3.58 12.35
CA LEU A 62 -0.02 3.99 11.08
C LEU A 62 -1.25 3.14 10.80
N SER A 63 -2.33 3.76 10.31
CA SER A 63 -3.53 3.05 9.86
C SER A 63 -3.43 2.63 8.39
N GLY A 64 -2.59 3.31 7.61
CA GLY A 64 -2.27 2.97 6.25
C GLY A 64 -0.85 3.38 5.90
N PHE A 65 -0.12 2.48 5.25
CA PHE A 65 1.13 2.79 4.55
C PHE A 65 1.17 1.90 3.32
N GLU A 66 0.56 2.38 2.25
CA GLU A 66 0.27 1.62 1.04
C GLU A 66 1.21 1.97 -0.09
N TYR A 67 1.47 0.97 -0.94
CA TYR A 67 2.28 1.05 -2.14
C TYR A 67 1.42 0.74 -3.36
N PHE A 68 1.57 1.57 -4.39
CA PHE A 68 1.03 1.38 -5.73
C PHE A 68 2.20 1.24 -6.70
N GLY A 69 2.37 0.05 -7.28
CA GLY A 69 3.60 -0.29 -7.97
C GLY A 69 3.76 0.31 -9.36
N ILE A 70 4.90 -0.03 -9.98
CA ILE A 70 5.39 0.52 -11.27
C ILE A 70 4.41 0.42 -12.44
N ASN A 71 3.39 -0.44 -12.33
CA ASN A 71 2.36 -0.70 -13.33
C ASN A 71 0.95 -0.26 -12.89
N ALA A 72 0.80 0.25 -11.67
CA ALA A 72 -0.48 0.57 -11.06
C ALA A 72 -1.21 1.69 -11.82
N ARG A 73 -0.46 2.70 -12.30
CA ARG A 73 -0.98 3.83 -13.08
C ARG A 73 -1.86 3.39 -14.26
N GLN A 74 -1.43 2.34 -14.98
CA GLN A 74 -2.16 1.84 -16.15
C GLN A 74 -3.59 1.38 -15.82
N TYR A 75 -3.82 0.97 -14.58
CA TYR A 75 -5.10 0.44 -14.11
C TYR A 75 -5.85 1.42 -13.20
N MET A 76 -5.24 2.56 -12.85
CA MET A 76 -5.82 3.53 -11.95
C MET A 76 -6.64 4.58 -12.72
N LYS A 77 -7.90 4.75 -12.35
CA LYS A 77 -8.69 5.91 -12.77
C LYS A 77 -8.12 7.18 -12.13
N HIS A 78 -8.16 8.29 -12.87
CA HIS A 78 -7.67 9.59 -12.40
C HIS A 78 -6.18 9.59 -12.02
N GLU A 79 -5.39 8.71 -12.63
CA GLU A 79 -3.95 8.62 -12.34
C GLU A 79 -3.23 9.96 -12.54
N ASP A 80 -3.67 10.76 -13.51
CA ASP A 80 -3.19 12.11 -13.81
C ASP A 80 -3.40 13.12 -12.67
N ARG A 81 -4.27 12.80 -11.71
CA ARG A 81 -4.47 13.61 -10.50
C ARG A 81 -3.56 13.24 -9.34
N PHE A 82 -2.97 12.04 -9.39
CA PHE A 82 -2.20 11.49 -8.27
C PHE A 82 -0.71 11.37 -8.62
N PHE A 83 -0.38 11.02 -9.86
CA PHE A 83 1.00 10.83 -10.29
C PHE A 83 1.55 12.05 -11.01
N GLN A 84 2.78 12.43 -10.65
CA GLN A 84 3.51 13.52 -11.29
C GLN A 84 4.41 13.02 -12.41
N GLY A 85 4.29 13.63 -13.60
CA GLY A 85 5.15 13.35 -14.75
C GLY A 85 5.28 11.84 -15.03
N ASP A 86 6.53 11.37 -15.01
CA ASP A 86 6.91 9.99 -15.30
C ASP A 86 7.07 9.12 -14.05
N ASP A 87 6.65 9.59 -12.87
CA ASP A 87 6.70 8.81 -11.63
C ASP A 87 5.94 7.50 -11.79
N THR A 88 6.51 6.41 -11.26
CA THR A 88 5.96 5.07 -11.48
C THR A 88 5.36 4.45 -10.23
N VAL A 89 5.72 4.94 -9.04
CA VAL A 89 5.27 4.39 -7.75
C VAL A 89 4.42 5.43 -7.02
N GLY A 90 3.30 5.00 -6.45
CA GLY A 90 2.46 5.83 -5.59
C GLY A 90 2.56 5.36 -4.15
N ILE A 91 2.57 6.31 -3.22
CA ILE A 91 2.57 6.06 -1.77
C ILE A 91 1.35 6.73 -1.16
N TYR A 92 0.62 5.98 -0.33
CA TYR A 92 -0.43 6.53 0.50
C TYR A 92 -0.15 6.24 1.96
N ILE A 93 -0.28 7.26 2.80
CA ILE A 93 -0.07 7.20 4.24
C ILE A 93 -1.34 7.70 4.92
N GLN A 94 -1.77 6.96 5.93
CA GLN A 94 -2.81 7.38 6.86
C GLN A 94 -2.29 7.26 8.29
N GLU A 95 -2.15 8.40 8.96
CA GLU A 95 -1.74 8.47 10.36
C GLU A 95 -2.93 8.90 11.26
N PRO A 96 -3.35 8.06 12.22
CA PRO A 96 -4.35 8.45 13.21
C PRO A 96 -3.77 9.48 14.20
N LEU A 97 -4.47 10.61 14.36
CA LEU A 97 -4.05 11.70 15.23
C LEU A 97 -4.77 11.60 16.58
N PHE A 98 -4.00 11.30 17.63
CA PHE A 98 -4.49 11.20 19.00
C PHE A 98 -4.23 12.48 19.81
N GLY A 99 -4.95 13.55 19.48
CA GLY A 99 -4.74 14.89 20.06
C GLY A 99 -3.46 15.59 19.60
N ARG A 100 -2.81 15.08 18.54
CA ARG A 100 -1.74 15.77 17.81
C ARG A 100 -2.34 16.69 16.76
N ASP A 101 -1.64 17.79 16.49
CA ASP A 101 -2.00 18.71 15.42
C ASP A 101 -1.67 18.11 14.05
N GLU A 102 -2.51 18.39 13.05
CA GLU A 102 -2.35 17.85 11.69
C GLU A 102 -1.13 18.43 10.98
N LEU A 103 -0.86 19.73 11.18
CA LEU A 103 0.29 20.40 10.56
C LEU A 103 1.61 19.86 11.15
N GLU A 104 1.67 19.69 12.47
CA GLU A 104 2.83 19.08 13.14
C GLU A 104 3.09 17.65 12.63
N ALA A 105 2.02 16.88 12.40
CA ALA A 105 2.15 15.54 11.84
C ALA A 105 2.64 15.57 10.37
N ALA A 106 2.12 16.49 9.55
CA ALA A 106 2.55 16.68 8.17
C ALA A 106 4.02 17.14 8.07
N GLU A 107 4.45 18.08 8.90
CA GLU A 107 5.85 18.51 9.01
C GLU A 107 6.77 17.33 9.34
N GLY A 108 6.35 16.46 10.26
CA GLY A 108 7.08 15.22 10.54
C GLY A 108 7.23 14.31 9.31
N TRP A 109 6.22 14.23 8.44
CA TRP A 109 6.33 13.47 7.20
C TRP A 109 7.31 14.11 6.21
N LEU A 110 7.33 15.44 6.09
CA LEU A 110 8.33 16.14 5.29
C LEU A 110 9.76 15.85 5.79
N GLU A 111 9.99 15.84 7.10
CA GLU A 111 11.28 15.45 7.67
C GLU A 111 11.68 14.02 7.28
N ARG A 112 10.74 13.07 7.33
CA ARG A 112 10.98 11.66 6.95
C ARG A 112 11.29 11.51 5.46
N LEU A 113 10.63 12.28 4.61
CA LEU A 113 10.93 12.31 3.17
C LEU A 113 12.35 12.86 2.93
N ALA A 114 12.74 13.92 3.65
CA ALA A 114 14.09 14.48 3.57
C ALA A 114 15.16 13.48 4.08
N GLU A 115 14.91 12.78 5.19
CA GLU A 115 15.80 11.72 5.70
C GLU A 115 15.96 10.55 4.73
N ALA A 116 14.92 10.24 3.96
CA ALA A 116 14.94 9.25 2.89
C ALA A 116 15.64 9.74 1.60
N GLU A 117 16.20 10.96 1.61
CA GLU A 117 16.79 11.63 0.46
C GLU A 117 15.82 11.70 -0.73
N LEU A 118 14.54 11.96 -0.44
CA LEU A 118 13.49 12.11 -1.44
C LEU A 118 13.24 13.59 -1.71
N ASP A 119 13.59 14.02 -2.91
CA ASP A 119 13.34 15.37 -3.42
C ASP A 119 11.93 15.41 -4.04
N ILE A 120 10.92 15.41 -3.17
CA ILE A 120 9.51 15.53 -3.57
C ILE A 120 9.15 17.01 -3.47
N ASP A 121 8.63 17.57 -4.55
CA ASP A 121 8.05 18.90 -4.53
C ASP A 121 6.90 18.95 -3.50
N GLU A 122 6.90 19.91 -2.58
CA GLU A 122 5.83 20.06 -1.59
C GLU A 122 4.46 20.17 -2.27
N ASP A 123 4.40 20.79 -3.46
CA ASP A 123 3.18 20.92 -4.27
C ASP A 123 2.74 19.58 -4.91
N ALA A 124 3.63 18.58 -4.99
CA ALA A 124 3.32 17.23 -5.45
C ALA A 124 2.72 16.35 -4.35
N MET A 125 2.82 16.76 -3.08
CA MET A 125 2.25 16.03 -1.96
C MET A 125 0.78 16.41 -1.78
N ILE A 126 -0.10 15.42 -1.95
CA ILE A 126 -1.55 15.61 -1.91
C ILE A 126 -2.06 15.26 -0.52
N LEU A 127 -2.51 16.26 0.22
CA LEU A 127 -3.30 16.07 1.44
C LEU A 127 -4.75 15.74 1.06
N LEU A 128 -5.27 14.60 1.51
CA LEU A 128 -6.67 14.21 1.29
C LEU A 128 -7.57 14.84 2.35
N ASP A 129 -7.58 16.17 2.42
CA ASP A 129 -8.20 16.98 3.48
C ASP A 129 -9.71 17.25 3.31
N SER A 130 -10.29 16.78 2.20
CA SER A 130 -11.69 17.00 1.86
C SER A 130 -12.39 15.71 1.45
N GLU A 131 -13.68 15.59 1.79
CA GLU A 131 -14.52 14.44 1.45
C GLU A 131 -14.52 14.14 -0.06
N SER A 132 -14.51 15.19 -0.89
CA SER A 132 -14.45 15.04 -2.36
C SER A 132 -13.14 14.40 -2.82
N LEU A 133 -12.01 14.83 -2.25
CA LEU A 133 -10.70 14.34 -2.64
C LEU A 133 -10.45 12.93 -2.09
N GLN A 134 -10.88 12.66 -0.84
CA GLN A 134 -10.89 11.31 -0.26
C GLN A 134 -11.74 10.34 -1.11
N THR A 135 -12.93 10.78 -1.53
CA THR A 135 -13.81 9.95 -2.39
C THR A 135 -13.16 9.67 -3.74
N LEU A 136 -12.55 10.69 -4.36
CA LEU A 136 -11.83 10.55 -5.63
C LEU A 136 -10.65 9.57 -5.50
N PHE A 137 -9.87 9.70 -4.42
CA PHE A 137 -8.76 8.80 -4.13
C PHE A 137 -9.25 7.36 -3.91
N MET A 138 -10.33 7.16 -3.16
CA MET A 138 -10.90 5.83 -2.94
C MET A 138 -11.43 5.23 -4.25
N GLU A 139 -12.00 6.02 -5.17
CA GLU A 139 -12.35 5.54 -6.51
C GLU A 139 -11.09 5.12 -7.28
N ALA A 140 -10.05 5.95 -7.30
CA ALA A 140 -8.78 5.66 -7.96
C ALA A 140 -8.16 4.36 -7.41
N ARG A 141 -8.03 4.26 -6.10
CA ARG A 141 -7.52 3.08 -5.36
C ARG A 141 -8.29 1.81 -5.70
N HIS A 142 -9.62 1.83 -5.62
CA HIS A 142 -10.43 0.63 -5.89
C HIS A 142 -10.49 0.25 -7.38
N SER A 143 -10.27 1.21 -8.27
CA SER A 143 -10.31 0.96 -9.71
C SER A 143 -9.19 0.03 -10.18
N MET A 144 -8.00 0.07 -9.58
CA MET A 144 -6.86 -0.74 -10.02
C MET A 144 -7.15 -2.25 -10.03
N PRO A 145 -7.51 -2.89 -8.90
CA PRO A 145 -7.79 -4.32 -8.90
C PRO A 145 -9.00 -4.68 -9.78
N ALA A 146 -10.02 -3.80 -9.86
CA ALA A 146 -11.19 -4.02 -10.70
C ALA A 146 -10.84 -4.00 -12.20
N ASN A 147 -10.09 -2.99 -12.64
CA ASN A 147 -9.67 -2.83 -14.03
C ASN A 147 -8.68 -3.92 -14.45
N ALA A 148 -7.76 -4.31 -13.56
CA ALA A 148 -6.86 -5.43 -13.78
C ALA A 148 -7.63 -6.74 -13.99
N LEU A 149 -8.66 -7.00 -13.17
CA LEU A 149 -9.52 -8.16 -13.33
C LEU A 149 -10.30 -8.13 -14.67
N GLU A 150 -10.80 -6.96 -15.06
CA GLU A 150 -11.49 -6.78 -16.35
C GLU A 150 -10.57 -7.14 -17.53
N VAL A 151 -9.29 -6.75 -17.48
CA VAL A 151 -8.30 -7.11 -18.50
C VAL A 151 -8.15 -8.63 -18.63
N VAL A 152 -8.08 -9.37 -17.53
CA VAL A 152 -8.01 -10.85 -17.56
C VAL A 152 -9.26 -11.45 -18.21
N GLN A 153 -10.43 -10.93 -17.85
CA GLN A 153 -11.71 -11.38 -18.41
C GLN A 153 -11.76 -11.16 -19.92
N GLN A 154 -11.36 -9.97 -20.39
CA GLN A 154 -11.29 -9.64 -21.82
C GLN A 154 -10.31 -10.55 -22.57
N ARG A 155 -9.20 -10.96 -21.93
CA ARG A 155 -8.23 -11.91 -22.47
C ARG A 155 -8.73 -13.36 -22.47
N ASN A 156 -9.92 -13.64 -21.93
CA ASN A 156 -10.45 -14.98 -21.71
C ASN A 156 -9.49 -15.89 -20.94
N ALA A 157 -8.68 -15.31 -20.05
CA ALA A 157 -7.68 -16.00 -19.26
C ALA A 157 -8.17 -16.23 -17.81
N PHE A 158 -7.33 -16.84 -16.98
CA PHE A 158 -7.63 -17.06 -15.57
C PHE A 158 -6.86 -16.06 -14.70
N THR A 159 -7.52 -15.59 -13.64
CA THR A 159 -6.92 -14.66 -12.69
C THR A 159 -6.00 -15.43 -11.76
N LEU A 160 -4.75 -14.97 -11.66
CA LEU A 160 -3.77 -15.45 -10.70
C LEU A 160 -3.43 -14.30 -9.77
N MET A 161 -3.78 -14.42 -8.50
CA MET A 161 -3.48 -13.44 -7.47
C MET A 161 -2.55 -14.06 -6.45
N THR A 162 -1.56 -13.27 -6.04
CA THR A 162 -0.66 -13.62 -4.94
C THR A 162 -0.94 -12.71 -3.76
N ASP A 163 -0.65 -13.22 -2.57
CA ASP A 163 -0.85 -12.52 -1.32
C ASP A 163 0.35 -12.82 -0.42
N THR A 164 1.38 -11.98 -0.47
CA THR A 164 2.72 -12.35 0.01
C THR A 164 3.27 -11.35 1.02
N VAL A 165 3.67 -11.86 2.18
CA VAL A 165 4.41 -11.12 3.22
C VAL A 165 5.83 -11.68 3.31
N VAL A 166 6.81 -10.79 3.39
CA VAL A 166 8.22 -11.16 3.65
C VAL A 166 8.78 -10.33 4.80
N PRO A 167 9.81 -10.82 5.53
CA PRO A 167 10.55 -9.98 6.46
C PRO A 167 11.10 -8.73 5.77
N SER A 168 11.16 -7.59 6.46
CA SER A 168 11.51 -6.31 5.83
C SER A 168 12.91 -6.31 5.25
N GLU A 169 13.86 -7.03 5.86
CA GLU A 169 15.22 -7.20 5.34
C GLU A 169 15.28 -8.00 4.01
N LYS A 170 14.20 -8.70 3.66
CA LYS A 170 14.04 -9.45 2.40
C LYS A 170 13.14 -8.76 1.39
N PHE A 171 12.53 -7.62 1.75
CA PHE A 171 11.53 -6.99 0.90
C PHE A 171 12.10 -6.47 -0.42
N ALA A 172 13.26 -5.81 -0.40
CA ALA A 172 13.94 -5.35 -1.62
C ALA A 172 14.36 -6.51 -2.53
N GLU A 173 14.86 -7.61 -1.95
CA GLU A 173 15.23 -8.82 -2.69
C GLU A 173 14.00 -9.47 -3.33
N PHE A 174 12.90 -9.57 -2.58
CA PHE A 174 11.63 -10.11 -3.04
C PHE A 174 11.04 -9.31 -4.21
N LEU A 175 11.00 -7.98 -4.11
CA LEU A 175 10.54 -7.09 -5.18
C LEU A 175 11.36 -7.31 -6.45
N ALA A 176 12.69 -7.16 -6.36
CA ALA A 176 13.58 -7.29 -7.50
C ALA A 176 13.46 -8.67 -8.17
N PHE A 177 13.44 -9.74 -7.38
CA PHE A 177 13.26 -11.11 -7.87
C PHE A 177 11.91 -11.28 -8.59
N THR A 178 10.82 -10.78 -8.00
CA THR A 178 9.48 -10.96 -8.54
C THR A 178 9.31 -10.19 -9.86
N HIS A 179 9.77 -8.94 -9.92
CA HIS A 179 9.77 -8.16 -11.16
C HIS A 179 10.61 -8.82 -12.25
N ASP A 180 11.84 -9.25 -11.94
CA ASP A 180 12.72 -9.93 -12.91
C ASP A 180 12.09 -11.22 -13.46
N LEU A 181 11.49 -12.03 -12.57
CA LEU A 181 10.81 -13.26 -12.96
C LEU A 181 9.63 -12.98 -13.90
N LEU A 182 8.74 -12.06 -13.52
CA LEU A 182 7.56 -11.72 -14.32
C LEU A 182 7.95 -11.11 -15.68
N ASN A 183 8.95 -10.23 -15.70
CA ASN A 183 9.49 -9.64 -16.93
C ASN A 183 10.15 -10.69 -17.84
N THR A 184 10.97 -11.59 -17.28
CA THR A 184 11.60 -12.69 -18.02
C THR A 184 10.56 -13.63 -18.63
N LYS A 185 9.45 -13.87 -17.90
CA LYS A 185 8.32 -14.67 -18.40
C LYS A 185 7.37 -13.89 -19.29
N LYS A 186 7.58 -12.58 -19.46
CA LYS A 186 6.71 -11.67 -20.23
C LYS A 186 5.25 -11.75 -19.78
N LEU A 187 5.05 -11.82 -18.47
CA LEU A 187 3.73 -11.81 -17.86
C LEU A 187 3.40 -10.38 -17.47
N ASP A 188 2.26 -9.89 -17.94
CA ASP A 188 1.68 -8.66 -17.44
C ASP A 188 1.19 -8.90 -16.01
N TYR A 189 1.24 -7.88 -15.17
CA TYR A 189 0.75 -7.93 -13.79
C TYR A 189 0.34 -6.54 -13.33
N LEU A 190 -0.33 -6.49 -12.19
CA LEU A 190 -0.55 -5.32 -11.35
C LEU A 190 0.04 -5.62 -9.97
N SER A 191 0.85 -4.71 -9.44
CA SER A 191 1.42 -4.78 -8.08
C SER A 191 0.95 -3.63 -7.21
N PHE A 192 0.47 -3.94 -6.01
CA PHE A 192 0.04 -2.98 -4.98
C PHE A 192 -0.02 -3.69 -3.63
N GLY A 193 -0.10 -2.95 -2.52
CA GLY A 193 -0.29 -3.57 -1.21
C GLY A 193 0.10 -2.67 -0.05
N HIS A 194 0.40 -3.30 1.08
CA HIS A 194 0.75 -2.63 2.33
C HIS A 194 2.27 -2.60 2.46
N LEU A 195 2.85 -1.44 2.16
CA LEU A 195 4.29 -1.20 2.22
C LEU A 195 4.83 -1.38 3.65
N GLY A 196 4.09 -0.87 4.64
CA GLY A 196 4.48 -0.97 6.05
C GLY A 196 4.60 -2.42 6.56
N ASP A 197 3.84 -3.35 6.01
CA ASP A 197 3.88 -4.76 6.39
C ASP A 197 4.77 -5.61 5.48
N CYS A 198 5.45 -4.99 4.50
CA CYS A 198 6.15 -5.69 3.42
C CYS A 198 5.25 -6.75 2.75
N HIS A 199 3.98 -6.37 2.57
CA HIS A 199 2.89 -7.24 2.16
C HIS A 199 2.34 -6.78 0.81
N LEU A 200 2.70 -7.48 -0.25
CA LEU A 200 2.29 -7.11 -1.61
C LEU A 200 1.44 -8.17 -2.28
N HIS A 201 0.53 -7.66 -3.10
CA HIS A 201 -0.29 -8.43 -4.02
C HIS A 201 0.24 -8.23 -5.43
N PHE A 202 0.59 -9.33 -6.10
CA PHE A 202 0.77 -9.36 -7.55
C PHE A 202 -0.44 -10.05 -8.17
N THR A 203 -1.24 -9.30 -8.92
CA THR A 203 -2.29 -9.83 -9.78
C THR A 203 -1.71 -10.05 -11.17
N LEU A 204 -1.46 -11.30 -11.54
CA LEU A 204 -0.92 -11.65 -12.85
C LEU A 204 -2.05 -11.63 -13.89
N LEU A 205 -1.73 -11.13 -15.08
CA LEU A 205 -2.65 -10.87 -16.17
C LEU A 205 -2.23 -11.68 -17.41
N PRO A 206 -2.33 -13.03 -17.38
CA PRO A 206 -1.86 -13.86 -18.47
C PRO A 206 -2.64 -13.62 -19.77
N HIS A 207 -1.99 -13.89 -20.89
CA HIS A 207 -2.64 -14.12 -22.18
C HIS A 207 -2.88 -15.61 -22.36
N LYS A 208 -3.89 -15.97 -23.16
CA LYS A 208 -4.21 -17.36 -23.49
C LYS A 208 -3.20 -18.00 -24.45
#